data_AF-A0A452SMG5-F1
#
_entry.id   AF-A0A452SMG5-F1
#
_cell.length_a   1.000
_cell.length_b   1.000
_cell.length_c   1.000
_cell.angle_alpha   90.00
_cell.angle_beta   90.00
_cell.angle_gamma   90.00
#
_symmetry.space_group_name_H-M   'P 1'
#
loop_
_entity.id
_entity.type
_entity.pdbx_description
1 polymer ?
#
loop_
_entity_poly.entity_id
_entity_poly.type
_entity_poly.pdbx_seq_one_letter_code
_entity_poly.pdbx_strand_id
1 'polypeptide(L)'
;MLQECKERISALNSQIEEEKNKQRQLRLDFEEQLEDLMGQHKDLWKFHRPEQMAREIGTLDSSKEQLLKEEKLVEAKLEDVKHRLCSQFGADGCSTIAEGLFLRSQEAAAAVHLFEEENRKAQELLEAASHHHEQLQQKCQQLQQKRQRLKEELEKLGMQIPARAQSKQEEGAGPGEPVSPGIRPRAAHQARPCALLGKDSPCPGAYSMNFKK
;
A
#
# COMPACT_ATOMS: atom_id res chain seq x y z
N MET A 1 -14.06 -118.34 35.28
CA MET A 1 -12.88 -118.38 36.15
C MET A 1 -11.59 -117.94 35.43
N LEU A 2 -10.63 -118.81 35.07
CA LEU A 2 -9.30 -118.36 34.64
C LEU A 2 -9.31 -117.41 33.41
N GLN A 3 -10.12 -117.70 32.40
CA GLN A 3 -10.23 -116.88 31.19
C GLN A 3 -10.87 -115.50 31.47
N GLU A 4 -11.99 -115.50 32.16
CA GLU A 4 -12.69 -114.33 32.71
C GLU A 4 -11.76 -113.45 33.59
N CYS A 5 -10.87 -114.04 34.38
CA CYS A 5 -9.85 -113.30 35.13
C CYS A 5 -8.85 -112.60 34.19
N LYS A 6 -8.42 -113.23 33.09
CA LYS A 6 -7.56 -112.58 32.09
C LYS A 6 -8.28 -111.43 31.40
N GLU A 7 -9.53 -111.64 30.99
CA GLU A 7 -10.35 -110.61 30.33
C GLU A 7 -10.56 -109.39 31.24
N ARG A 8 -10.83 -109.61 32.54
CA ARG A 8 -10.92 -108.55 33.54
C ARG A 8 -9.60 -107.80 33.75
N ILE A 9 -8.47 -108.51 33.73
CA ILE A 9 -7.12 -107.88 33.80
C ILE A 9 -6.87 -107.04 32.54
N SER A 10 -7.17 -107.55 31.35
CA SER A 10 -7.03 -106.81 30.08
C SER A 10 -7.89 -105.54 30.06
N ALA A 11 -9.15 -105.62 30.53
CA ALA A 11 -10.03 -104.47 30.62
C ALA A 11 -9.50 -103.40 31.59
N LEU A 12 -9.04 -103.81 32.78
CA LEU A 12 -8.43 -102.89 33.76
C LEU A 12 -7.14 -102.24 33.23
N ASN A 13 -6.27 -103.01 32.55
CA ASN A 13 -5.06 -102.48 31.93
C ASN A 13 -5.39 -101.46 30.82
N SER A 14 -6.41 -101.72 30.00
CA SER A 14 -6.87 -100.77 28.98
C SER A 14 -7.40 -99.48 29.61
N GLN A 15 -8.18 -99.57 30.68
CA GLN A 15 -8.71 -98.40 31.40
C GLN A 15 -7.60 -97.59 32.07
N ILE A 16 -6.61 -98.25 32.66
CA ILE A 16 -5.42 -97.59 33.23
C ILE A 16 -4.64 -96.82 32.16
N GLU A 17 -4.46 -97.39 30.96
CA GLU A 17 -3.76 -96.72 29.88
C GLU A 17 -4.57 -95.57 29.26
N GLU A 18 -5.89 -95.72 29.16
CA GLU A 18 -6.80 -94.65 28.72
C GLU A 18 -6.73 -93.43 29.65
N GLU A 19 -6.87 -93.62 30.96
CA GLU A 19 -6.79 -92.55 31.95
C GLU A 19 -5.38 -91.93 32.04
N LYS A 20 -4.32 -92.73 31.89
CA LYS A 20 -2.94 -92.21 31.76
C LYS A 20 -2.79 -91.28 30.55
N ASN A 21 -3.43 -91.61 29.42
CA ASN A 21 -3.37 -90.77 28.21
C ASN A 21 -4.26 -89.52 28.34
N LYS A 22 -5.45 -89.60 28.94
CA LYS A 22 -6.25 -88.40 29.30
C LYS A 22 -5.47 -87.45 30.20
N GLN A 23 -4.82 -87.97 31.24
CA GLN A 23 -4.00 -87.16 32.15
C GLN A 23 -2.70 -86.66 31.48
N ARG A 24 -2.20 -87.33 30.42
CA ARG A 24 -1.12 -86.78 29.58
C ARG A 24 -1.63 -85.62 28.73
N GLN A 25 -2.75 -85.78 28.04
CA GLN A 25 -3.31 -84.74 27.18
C GLN A 25 -3.58 -83.46 27.98
N LEU A 26 -4.30 -83.57 29.11
CA LEU A 26 -4.58 -82.42 29.98
C LEU A 26 -3.32 -81.68 30.44
N ARG A 27 -2.17 -82.37 30.59
CA ARG A 27 -0.89 -81.71 30.93
C ARG A 27 -0.31 -80.94 29.74
N LEU A 28 -0.42 -81.47 28.52
CA LEU A 28 -0.01 -80.77 27.29
C LEU A 28 -0.90 -79.55 27.04
N ASP A 29 -2.22 -79.69 27.20
CA ASP A 29 -3.19 -78.60 27.01
C ASP A 29 -2.93 -77.43 27.97
N PHE A 30 -2.48 -77.71 29.21
CA PHE A 30 -2.05 -76.70 30.17
C PHE A 30 -0.66 -76.12 29.87
N GLU A 31 0.27 -76.91 29.32
CA GLU A 31 1.61 -76.47 28.95
C GLU A 31 1.57 -75.50 27.76
N GLU A 32 0.73 -75.79 26.76
CA GLU A 32 0.43 -74.90 25.61
C GLU A 32 -0.15 -73.56 26.08
N GLN A 33 -1.16 -73.57 26.95
CA GLN A 33 -1.76 -72.35 27.53
C GLN A 33 -0.76 -71.51 28.34
N LEU A 34 0.20 -72.15 29.01
CA LEU A 34 1.26 -71.46 29.74
C LEU A 34 2.31 -70.86 28.80
N GLU A 35 2.67 -71.54 27.71
CA GLU A 35 3.61 -71.00 26.72
C GLU A 35 2.99 -69.79 25.97
N ASP A 36 1.72 -69.87 25.58
CA ASP A 36 0.97 -68.75 24.98
C ASP A 36 0.94 -67.51 25.89
N LEU A 37 0.60 -67.70 27.17
CA LEU A 37 0.53 -66.62 28.15
C LEU A 37 1.91 -66.00 28.42
N MET A 38 2.95 -66.84 28.51
CA MET A 38 4.34 -66.39 28.63
C MET A 38 4.83 -65.65 27.38
N GLY A 39 4.38 -66.07 26.18
CA GLY A 39 4.64 -65.39 24.91
C GLY A 39 4.05 -63.98 24.90
N GLN A 40 2.77 -63.83 25.26
CA GLN A 40 2.09 -62.53 25.36
C GLN A 40 2.80 -61.58 26.33
N HIS A 41 3.16 -62.06 27.54
CA HIS A 41 3.87 -61.24 28.53
C HIS A 41 5.28 -60.85 28.05
N LYS A 42 6.00 -61.78 27.41
CA LYS A 42 7.34 -61.57 26.83
C LYS A 42 7.33 -60.51 25.73
N ASP A 43 6.27 -60.45 24.91
CA ASP A 43 6.15 -59.45 23.86
C ASP A 43 5.77 -58.07 24.40
N LEU A 44 4.81 -57.99 25.33
CA LEU A 44 4.50 -56.74 26.03
C LEU A 44 5.76 -56.14 26.70
N TRP A 45 6.59 -56.98 27.32
CA TRP A 45 7.85 -56.56 27.97
C TRP A 45 8.95 -56.08 26.99
N LYS A 46 8.87 -56.43 25.70
CA LYS A 46 9.75 -55.84 24.67
C LYS A 46 9.37 -54.39 24.37
N PHE A 47 8.07 -54.13 24.22
CA PHE A 47 7.54 -52.79 23.87
C PHE A 47 7.54 -51.81 25.03
N HIS A 48 7.60 -52.28 26.28
CA HIS A 48 7.52 -51.46 27.49
C HIS A 48 8.79 -51.48 28.34
N ARG A 49 9.98 -51.55 27.71
CA ARG A 49 11.26 -51.39 28.41
C ARG A 49 11.38 -50.00 29.05
N PRO A 50 11.49 -49.89 30.39
CA PRO A 50 11.60 -48.58 31.06
C PRO A 50 12.83 -47.78 30.61
N GLU A 51 13.92 -48.44 30.23
CA GLU A 51 15.17 -47.80 29.79
C GLU A 51 15.06 -47.18 28.40
N GLN A 52 14.17 -47.70 27.55
CA GLN A 52 13.84 -47.09 26.27
C GLN A 52 12.93 -45.88 26.47
N MET A 53 11.84 -46.04 27.24
CA MET A 53 10.91 -44.95 27.53
C MET A 53 11.61 -43.77 28.22
N ALA A 54 12.48 -44.02 29.20
CA ALA A 54 13.25 -42.97 29.86
C ALA A 54 14.21 -42.23 28.91
N ARG A 55 14.78 -42.92 27.91
CA ARG A 55 15.63 -42.31 26.87
C ARG A 55 14.81 -41.45 25.89
N GLU A 56 13.64 -41.93 25.49
CA GLU A 56 12.73 -41.18 24.61
C GLU A 56 12.21 -39.92 25.31
N ILE A 57 11.79 -40.02 26.58
CA ILE A 57 11.41 -38.87 27.42
C ILE A 57 12.57 -37.87 27.52
N GLY A 58 13.78 -38.31 27.90
CA GLY A 58 14.95 -37.42 28.02
C GLY A 58 15.34 -36.74 26.70
N THR A 59 15.07 -37.38 25.56
CA THR A 59 15.27 -36.82 24.22
C THR A 59 14.21 -35.76 23.89
N LEU A 60 12.95 -36.02 24.23
CA LEU A 60 11.84 -35.08 24.07
C LEU A 60 12.00 -33.85 24.98
N ASP A 61 12.40 -34.01 26.24
CA ASP A 61 12.66 -32.90 27.15
C ASP A 61 13.86 -32.05 26.69
N SER A 62 14.93 -32.68 26.18
CA SER A 62 16.07 -31.95 25.58
C SER A 62 15.66 -31.13 24.35
N SER A 63 14.83 -31.70 23.47
CA SER A 63 14.27 -31.03 22.28
C SER A 63 13.36 -29.86 22.64
N LYS A 64 12.44 -30.07 23.60
CA LYS A 64 11.56 -29.05 24.19
C LYS A 64 12.37 -27.91 24.82
N GLU A 65 13.44 -28.22 25.55
CA GLU A 65 14.35 -27.22 26.10
C GLU A 65 15.05 -26.39 25.02
N GLN A 66 15.43 -27.01 23.88
CA GLN A 66 16.00 -26.29 22.75
C GLN A 66 14.96 -25.35 22.11
N LEU A 67 13.76 -25.85 21.82
CA LEU A 67 12.67 -25.06 21.24
C LEU A 67 12.30 -23.85 22.12
N LEU A 68 12.26 -24.01 23.44
CA LEU A 68 12.02 -22.91 24.39
C LEU A 68 13.15 -21.87 24.44
N LYS A 69 14.37 -22.21 24.00
CA LYS A 69 15.50 -21.27 23.86
C LYS A 69 15.44 -20.55 22.51
N GLU A 70 15.03 -21.24 21.46
CA GLU A 70 14.81 -20.68 20.11
C GLU A 70 13.61 -19.73 20.08
N GLU A 71 12.49 -20.09 20.72
CA GLU A 71 11.28 -19.25 20.87
C GLU A 71 11.61 -17.91 21.51
N LYS A 72 12.29 -17.91 22.67
CA LYS A 72 12.73 -16.68 23.36
C LYS A 72 13.71 -15.84 22.54
N LEU A 73 14.55 -16.47 21.71
CA LEU A 73 15.44 -15.76 20.79
C LEU A 73 14.66 -15.11 19.63
N VAL A 74 13.58 -15.74 19.16
CA VAL A 74 12.67 -15.16 18.15
C VAL A 74 11.83 -14.03 18.75
N GLU A 75 11.29 -14.20 19.96
CA GLU A 75 10.56 -13.17 20.70
C GLU A 75 11.42 -11.92 20.93
N ALA A 76 12.65 -12.09 21.43
CA ALA A 76 13.58 -10.98 21.63
C ALA A 76 13.94 -10.25 20.32
N LYS A 77 14.10 -10.98 19.20
CA LYS A 77 14.29 -10.40 17.86
C LYS A 77 13.05 -9.68 17.35
N LEU A 78 11.85 -10.18 17.65
CA LEU A 78 10.59 -9.57 17.22
C LEU A 78 10.35 -8.24 17.95
N GLU A 79 10.61 -8.19 19.26
CA GLU A 79 10.54 -6.96 20.04
C GLU A 79 11.63 -5.95 19.62
N ASP A 80 12.85 -6.40 19.28
CA ASP A 80 13.89 -5.55 18.68
C ASP A 80 13.47 -4.95 17.31
N VAL A 81 12.89 -5.76 16.42
CA VAL A 81 12.32 -5.29 15.14
C VAL A 81 11.20 -4.27 15.38
N LYS A 82 10.28 -4.57 16.29
CA LYS A 82 9.16 -3.70 16.69
C LYS A 82 9.65 -2.38 17.29
N HIS A 83 10.64 -2.41 18.18
CA HIS A 83 11.26 -1.20 18.74
C HIS A 83 11.95 -0.36 17.66
N ARG A 84 12.68 -0.95 16.71
CA ARG A 84 13.23 -0.22 15.55
C ARG A 84 12.13 0.45 14.72
N LEU A 85 11.05 -0.28 14.41
CA LEU A 85 9.94 0.27 13.62
C LEU A 85 9.23 1.42 14.37
N CYS A 86 8.93 1.27 15.66
CA CYS A 86 8.37 2.36 16.47
C CYS A 86 9.32 3.57 16.55
N SER A 87 10.64 3.36 16.54
CA SER A 87 11.64 4.44 16.52
C SER A 87 11.76 5.14 15.16
N GLN A 88 11.57 4.42 14.05
CA GLN A 88 11.66 4.96 12.68
C GLN A 88 10.34 5.58 12.17
N PHE A 89 9.20 5.10 12.66
CA PHE A 89 7.88 5.48 12.15
C PHE A 89 7.01 6.21 13.19
N GLY A 90 7.36 6.16 14.48
CA GLY A 90 6.56 6.67 15.59
C GLY A 90 5.53 5.64 16.08
N ALA A 91 4.92 5.91 17.24
CA ALA A 91 3.92 5.02 17.83
C ALA A 91 2.67 4.84 16.94
N ASP A 92 2.22 5.93 16.29
CA ASP A 92 1.04 5.95 15.44
C ASP A 92 1.33 5.70 13.94
N GLY A 93 2.60 5.50 13.56
CA GLY A 93 3.05 5.52 12.16
C GLY A 93 2.62 4.33 11.29
N CYS A 94 1.82 3.39 11.82
CA CYS A 94 1.50 2.13 11.17
C CYS A 94 0.26 2.18 10.25
N SER A 95 -0.67 3.11 10.50
CA SER A 95 -1.96 3.18 9.79
C SER A 95 -1.92 3.91 8.44
N THR A 96 -0.86 4.66 8.13
CA THR A 96 -0.69 5.45 6.89
C THR A 96 0.55 5.04 6.06
N ILE A 97 1.04 3.81 6.24
CA ILE A 97 2.28 3.31 5.60
C ILE A 97 2.28 3.48 4.07
N ALA A 98 1.16 3.26 3.37
CA ALA A 98 1.12 3.32 1.90
C ALA A 98 1.47 4.72 1.34
N GLU A 99 0.87 5.78 1.88
CA GLU A 99 1.12 7.16 1.45
C GLU A 99 2.40 7.72 2.09
N GLY A 100 2.64 7.38 3.37
CA GLY A 100 3.78 7.86 4.14
C GLY A 100 5.14 7.31 3.71
N LEU A 101 5.20 6.15 3.01
CA LEU A 101 6.46 5.62 2.48
C LEU A 101 6.95 6.40 1.26
N PHE A 102 6.08 6.73 0.30
CA PHE A 102 6.49 7.49 -0.89
C PHE A 102 6.99 8.89 -0.53
N LEU A 103 6.30 9.59 0.38
CA LEU A 103 6.71 10.92 0.85
C LEU A 103 8.05 10.95 1.62
N ARG A 104 8.62 9.78 1.95
CA ARG A 104 9.94 9.61 2.58
C ARG A 104 10.99 9.03 1.62
N SER A 105 10.63 8.78 0.35
CA SER A 105 11.53 8.17 -0.63
C SER A 105 12.47 9.20 -1.26
N GLN A 106 13.56 8.72 -1.88
CA GLN A 106 14.54 9.58 -2.54
C GLN A 106 13.93 10.32 -3.75
N GLU A 107 12.96 9.70 -4.42
CA GLU A 107 12.21 10.25 -5.55
C GLU A 107 11.34 11.44 -5.12
N ALA A 108 10.65 11.35 -3.97
CA ALA A 108 9.89 12.46 -3.43
C ALA A 108 10.79 13.64 -3.00
N ALA A 109 11.93 13.35 -2.36
CA ALA A 109 12.91 14.37 -2.00
C ALA A 109 13.50 15.07 -3.25
N ALA A 110 13.81 14.31 -4.30
CA ALA A 110 14.27 14.86 -5.57
C ALA A 110 13.19 15.72 -6.26
N ALA A 111 11.93 15.30 -6.22
CA ALA A 111 10.81 16.08 -6.76
C ALA A 111 10.64 17.43 -6.03
N VAL A 112 10.76 17.45 -4.70
CA VAL A 112 10.72 18.70 -3.91
C VAL A 112 11.83 19.66 -4.34
N HIS A 113 13.09 19.20 -4.43
CA HIS A 113 14.19 20.07 -4.88
C HIS A 113 14.01 20.62 -6.30
N LEU A 114 13.43 19.84 -7.22
CA LEU A 114 13.10 20.34 -8.57
C LEU A 114 12.03 21.44 -8.52
N PHE A 115 10.99 21.27 -7.69
CA PHE A 115 9.98 22.33 -7.49
C PHE A 115 10.56 23.57 -6.79
N GLU A 116 11.48 23.42 -5.85
CA GLU A 116 12.19 24.55 -5.21
C GLU A 116 13.06 25.32 -6.21
N GLU A 117 13.73 24.63 -7.14
CA GLU A 117 14.55 25.25 -8.18
C GLU A 117 13.70 26.01 -9.21
N GLU A 118 12.61 25.40 -9.71
CA GLU A 118 11.70 26.05 -10.65
C GLU A 118 10.91 27.22 -10.02
N ASN A 119 10.48 27.10 -8.75
CA ASN A 119 9.85 28.20 -8.03
C ASN A 119 10.80 29.39 -7.87
N ARG A 120 12.09 29.15 -7.63
CA ARG A 120 13.11 30.22 -7.54
C ARG A 120 13.26 30.95 -8.88
N LYS A 121 13.41 30.22 -9.98
CA LYS A 121 13.46 30.80 -11.34
C LYS A 121 12.19 31.60 -11.67
N ALA A 122 11.01 31.07 -11.31
CA ALA A 122 9.74 31.74 -11.52
C ALA A 122 9.64 33.05 -10.72
N GLN A 123 10.16 33.09 -9.49
CA GLN A 123 10.21 34.30 -8.67
C GLN A 123 11.22 35.33 -9.22
N GLU A 124 12.43 34.91 -9.61
CA GLU A 124 13.43 35.78 -10.26
C GLU A 124 12.87 36.45 -11.53
N LEU A 125 12.13 35.69 -12.36
CA LEU A 125 11.44 36.21 -13.54
C LEU A 125 10.30 37.18 -13.19
N LEU A 126 9.55 36.92 -12.11
CA LEU A 126 8.47 37.79 -11.64
C LEU A 126 9.00 39.13 -11.11
N GLU A 127 10.09 39.11 -10.34
CA GLU A 127 10.77 40.29 -9.81
C GLU A 127 11.37 41.14 -10.95
N ALA A 128 12.04 40.51 -11.91
CA ALA A 128 12.55 41.19 -13.11
C ALA A 128 11.42 41.81 -13.96
N ALA A 129 10.29 41.12 -14.11
CA ALA A 129 9.12 41.64 -14.80
C ALA A 129 8.48 42.83 -14.05
N SER A 130 8.45 42.78 -12.71
CA SER A 130 7.95 43.88 -11.86
C SER A 130 8.80 45.14 -12.04
N HIS A 131 10.12 45.05 -11.90
CA HIS A 131 11.01 46.19 -12.09
C HIS A 131 10.95 46.79 -13.50
N HIS A 132 10.82 45.95 -14.53
CA HIS A 132 10.60 46.44 -15.90
C HIS A 132 9.24 47.15 -16.06
N HIS A 133 8.18 46.65 -15.40
CA HIS A 133 6.88 47.32 -15.37
C HIS A 133 6.97 48.70 -14.68
N GLU A 134 7.60 48.78 -13.50
CA GLU A 134 7.84 50.03 -12.76
C GLU A 134 8.60 51.05 -13.62
N GLN A 135 9.68 50.62 -14.27
CA GLN A 135 10.49 51.48 -15.13
C GLN A 135 9.69 52.02 -16.33
N LEU A 136 8.88 51.17 -16.98
CA LEU A 136 7.97 51.60 -18.06
C LEU A 136 6.88 52.54 -17.54
N GLN A 137 6.31 52.28 -16.36
CA GLN A 137 5.28 53.12 -15.74
C GLN A 137 5.82 54.52 -15.45
N GLN A 138 7.01 54.64 -14.84
CA GLN A 138 7.71 55.91 -14.61
C GLN A 138 7.98 56.66 -15.93
N LYS A 139 8.48 55.96 -16.96
CA LYS A 139 8.74 56.54 -18.29
C LYS A 139 7.47 57.06 -18.97
N CYS A 140 6.35 56.33 -18.85
CA CYS A 140 5.04 56.78 -19.32
C CYS A 140 4.56 58.04 -18.59
N GLN A 141 4.71 58.11 -17.25
CA GLN A 141 4.38 59.32 -16.47
C GLN A 141 5.23 60.53 -16.91
N GLN A 142 6.54 60.35 -17.09
CA GLN A 142 7.45 61.41 -17.57
C GLN A 142 7.04 61.93 -18.97
N LEU A 143 6.71 61.02 -19.89
CA LEU A 143 6.24 61.40 -21.24
C LEU A 143 4.88 62.10 -21.20
N GLN A 144 3.97 61.69 -20.32
CA GLN A 144 2.68 62.34 -20.10
C GLN A 144 2.85 63.76 -19.55
N GLN A 145 3.76 63.97 -18.59
CA GLN A 145 4.11 65.31 -18.09
C GLN A 145 4.76 66.17 -19.18
N LYS A 146 5.72 65.64 -19.95
CA LYS A 146 6.37 66.38 -21.04
C LYS A 146 5.37 66.79 -22.12
N ARG A 147 4.44 65.90 -22.50
CA ARG A 147 3.34 66.20 -23.43
C ARG A 147 2.45 67.34 -22.91
N GLN A 148 2.15 67.37 -21.61
CA GLN A 148 1.34 68.43 -21.01
C GLN A 148 2.06 69.78 -21.03
N ARG A 149 3.35 69.85 -20.66
CA ARG A 149 4.15 71.09 -20.76
C ARG A 149 4.22 71.62 -22.20
N LEU A 150 4.50 70.75 -23.17
CA LEU A 150 4.51 71.11 -24.59
C LEU A 150 3.15 71.62 -25.09
N LYS A 151 2.04 71.07 -24.58
CA LYS A 151 0.69 71.59 -24.89
C LYS A 151 0.51 73.01 -24.35
N GLU A 152 0.91 73.27 -23.11
CA GLU A 152 0.83 74.60 -22.49
C GLU A 152 1.76 75.63 -23.16
N GLU A 153 2.93 75.21 -23.64
CA GLU A 153 3.84 76.04 -24.44
C GLU A 153 3.22 76.40 -25.80
N LEU A 154 2.62 75.42 -26.49
CA LEU A 154 1.88 75.67 -27.74
C LEU A 154 0.66 76.58 -27.52
N GLU A 155 -0.05 76.44 -26.41
CA GLU A 155 -1.18 77.31 -26.05
C GLU A 155 -0.72 78.75 -25.77
N LYS A 156 0.38 78.93 -25.03
CA LYS A 156 1.01 80.25 -24.80
C LYS A 156 1.58 80.89 -26.07
N LEU A 157 2.05 80.10 -27.03
CA LEU A 157 2.48 80.59 -28.34
C LEU A 157 1.27 80.95 -29.23
N GLY A 158 0.20 80.14 -29.20
CA GLY A 158 -1.06 80.45 -29.87
C GLY A 158 -1.71 81.75 -29.37
N MET A 159 -1.69 81.98 -28.05
CA MET A 159 -2.15 83.24 -27.44
C MET A 159 -1.23 84.45 -27.74
N GLN A 160 0.00 84.22 -28.21
CA GLN A 160 0.93 85.28 -28.63
C GLN A 160 0.86 85.61 -30.14
N ILE A 161 -0.03 84.96 -30.90
CA ILE A 161 -0.38 85.40 -32.25
C ILE A 161 -1.46 86.48 -32.13
N PRO A 162 -1.19 87.76 -32.48
CA PRO A 162 -2.22 88.79 -32.45
C PRO A 162 -3.32 88.47 -33.46
N ALA A 163 -4.57 88.57 -33.04
CA ALA A 163 -5.74 88.35 -33.89
C ALA A 163 -5.91 89.47 -34.93
N ARG A 164 -5.09 89.48 -35.98
CA ARG A 164 -5.19 90.43 -37.10
C ARG A 164 -6.34 90.07 -38.05
N ALA A 165 -7.56 90.14 -37.54
CA ALA A 165 -8.78 89.96 -38.30
C ALA A 165 -9.15 91.24 -39.09
N GLN A 166 -8.48 91.47 -40.23
CA GLN A 166 -8.89 92.41 -41.28
C GLN A 166 -8.38 91.93 -42.65
N SER A 167 -9.10 91.95 -43.78
CA SER A 167 -10.56 91.91 -44.08
C SER A 167 -10.73 92.11 -45.60
N LYS A 168 -11.30 91.13 -46.31
CA LYS A 168 -11.83 91.13 -47.71
C LYS A 168 -12.16 89.65 -48.06
N GLN A 169 -13.32 89.21 -48.56
CA GLN A 169 -14.36 89.77 -49.46
C GLN A 169 -13.81 89.99 -50.88
N GLU A 170 -14.30 89.38 -51.98
CA GLU A 170 -15.42 88.45 -52.29
C GLU A 170 -14.85 87.25 -53.13
N GLU A 171 -15.50 86.18 -53.62
CA GLU A 171 -16.90 85.65 -53.73
C GLU A 171 -16.81 84.10 -53.90
N GLY A 172 -17.94 83.36 -53.99
CA GLY A 172 -17.99 82.04 -54.63
C GLY A 172 -19.08 81.08 -54.11
N ALA A 173 -20.22 80.96 -54.81
CA ALA A 173 -21.23 79.92 -54.59
C ALA A 173 -20.73 78.48 -54.90
N GLY A 174 -21.34 77.38 -54.45
CA GLY A 174 -22.64 77.21 -53.76
C GLY A 174 -22.78 75.82 -53.07
N PRO A 175 -24.01 75.37 -52.71
CA PRO A 175 -24.24 74.34 -51.68
C PRO A 175 -24.21 72.87 -52.18
N GLY A 176 -23.85 71.94 -51.28
CA GLY A 176 -23.89 70.48 -51.53
C GLY A 176 -23.57 69.59 -50.31
N GLU A 177 -24.58 69.31 -49.49
CA GLU A 177 -24.61 68.21 -48.50
C GLU A 177 -25.26 66.94 -49.09
N PRO A 178 -25.30 65.77 -48.42
CA PRO A 178 -24.32 65.20 -47.47
C PRO A 178 -24.04 63.69 -47.71
N VAL A 179 -22.87 63.17 -47.31
CA VAL A 179 -22.67 61.72 -47.07
C VAL A 179 -21.76 61.47 -45.87
N SER A 180 -22.28 60.77 -44.86
CA SER A 180 -21.51 60.27 -43.71
C SER A 180 -20.91 58.88 -43.97
N PRO A 181 -19.79 58.54 -43.30
CA PRO A 181 -19.78 57.30 -42.50
C PRO A 181 -19.57 57.60 -41.01
N GLY A 182 -20.38 56.98 -40.16
CA GLY A 182 -20.40 57.30 -38.72
C GLY A 182 -19.35 56.56 -37.90
N ILE A 183 -18.82 57.24 -36.87
CA ILE A 183 -18.11 56.60 -35.76
C ILE A 183 -19.15 56.00 -34.79
N ARG A 184 -19.02 54.71 -34.46
CA ARG A 184 -19.60 54.11 -33.24
C ARG A 184 -18.51 53.47 -32.37
N PRO A 185 -18.68 53.44 -31.03
CA PRO A 185 -17.64 53.00 -30.13
C PRO A 185 -17.66 51.50 -29.83
N ARG A 186 -16.44 50.94 -29.69
CA ARG A 186 -16.01 50.00 -28.63
C ARG A 186 -16.92 48.81 -28.28
N ALA A 187 -16.59 47.65 -28.87
CA ALA A 187 -16.74 46.32 -28.25
C ALA A 187 -15.35 45.65 -28.29
N ALA A 188 -14.71 45.33 -27.16
CA ALA A 188 -14.93 44.17 -26.29
C ALA A 188 -14.28 42.89 -26.85
N HIS A 189 -13.44 42.23 -26.04
CA HIS A 189 -12.61 41.10 -26.47
C HIS A 189 -13.44 39.85 -26.76
N GLN A 190 -13.23 39.21 -27.91
CA GLN A 190 -13.51 37.79 -28.07
C GLN A 190 -12.31 36.97 -27.59
N ALA A 191 -12.38 36.48 -26.35
CA ALA A 191 -11.57 35.34 -25.95
C ALA A 191 -12.08 34.09 -26.69
N ARG A 192 -11.18 33.32 -27.31
CA ARG A 192 -11.52 32.00 -27.89
C ARG A 192 -11.75 30.99 -26.76
N PRO A 193 -12.92 30.33 -26.68
CA PRO A 193 -13.04 29.09 -25.91
C PRO A 193 -12.36 27.96 -26.70
N CYS A 194 -11.30 27.37 -26.17
CA CYS A 194 -10.74 26.14 -26.74
C CYS A 194 -11.65 24.97 -26.35
N ALA A 195 -12.59 24.63 -27.24
CA ALA A 195 -13.41 23.44 -27.10
C ALA A 195 -12.61 22.18 -27.48
N LEU A 196 -12.18 21.41 -26.47
CA LEU A 196 -11.80 20.01 -26.64
C LEU A 196 -12.64 19.15 -25.70
N LEU A 197 -13.73 18.62 -26.24
CA LEU A 197 -14.55 17.60 -25.58
C LEU A 197 -13.89 16.22 -25.77
N GLY A 198 -13.03 15.85 -24.82
CA GLY A 198 -12.76 14.43 -24.53
C GLY A 198 -13.88 13.90 -23.63
N LYS A 199 -14.43 12.73 -23.97
CA LYS A 199 -15.51 12.09 -23.19
C LYS A 199 -14.98 10.95 -22.30
N ASP A 200 -15.91 10.46 -21.47
CA ASP A 200 -15.95 9.13 -20.85
C ASP A 200 -15.16 8.92 -19.55
N SER A 201 -15.89 9.10 -18.43
CA SER A 201 -15.64 8.49 -17.13
C SER A 201 -16.94 8.41 -16.34
N PRO A 202 -17.62 7.25 -16.29
CA PRO A 202 -18.77 7.04 -15.41
C PRO A 202 -18.33 6.94 -13.94
N CYS A 203 -19.10 7.53 -13.02
CA CYS A 203 -18.86 7.35 -11.59
C CYS A 203 -19.23 5.92 -11.13
N PRO A 204 -18.47 5.28 -10.23
CA PRO A 204 -18.75 3.93 -9.77
C PRO A 204 -19.96 3.88 -8.81
N GLY A 205 -21.13 3.54 -9.36
CA GLY A 205 -22.31 3.18 -8.57
C GLY A 205 -22.18 1.75 -8.00
N ALA A 206 -22.58 1.55 -6.75
CA ALA A 206 -22.42 0.28 -6.05
C ALA A 206 -23.31 -0.85 -6.61
N TYR A 207 -22.79 -2.08 -6.66
CA TYR A 207 -23.56 -3.30 -6.94
C TYR A 207 -23.19 -4.44 -5.98
N SER A 208 -24.22 -5.20 -5.58
CA SER A 208 -24.14 -6.18 -4.50
C SER A 208 -23.48 -7.51 -4.88
N MET A 209 -22.62 -8.02 -4.00
CA MET A 209 -22.13 -9.40 -4.01
C MET A 209 -23.31 -10.39 -3.92
N ASN A 210 -23.57 -11.13 -4.99
CA ASN A 210 -24.56 -12.20 -5.01
C ASN A 210 -23.84 -13.57 -5.00
N PHE A 211 -23.64 -14.14 -3.82
CA PHE A 211 -23.23 -15.53 -3.70
C PHE A 211 -24.38 -16.46 -4.13
N LYS A 212 -24.08 -17.39 -5.03
CA LYS A 212 -24.85 -18.65 -5.18
C LYS A 212 -24.03 -19.80 -4.59
N LYS A 213 -24.76 -20.77 -4.05
CA LYS A 213 -24.24 -22.08 -3.62
C LYS A 213 -24.21 -23.03 -4.82
#